data_AF-A0A9D4VYH5-F1
#
_entry.id   AF-A0A9D4VYH5-F1
#
_cell.length_a   1.000
_cell.length_b   1.000
_cell.length_c   1.000
_cell.angle_alpha   90.00
_cell.angle_beta   90.00
_cell.angle_gamma   90.00
#
_symmetry.space_group_name_H-M   'P 1'
#
loop_
_entity.id
_entity.type
_entity.pdbx_description
1 polymer ?
#
loop_
_entity_poly.entity_id
_entity_poly.type
_entity_poly.pdbx_seq_one_letter_code
_entity_poly.pdbx_strand_id
1 'polypeptide(L)'
;MGIDLKAGGKSKKTKRTTPKSDDIYLKLLVKLYRFLARRAPVPAIKVTALRFTETARVRIVKAGGEYLTFDQLAIEAPPGQDTVLLRGPKNARKAVKHFE
;
A
#
# COMPACT_ATOMS: atom_id res chain seq x y z
N MET A 1 16.22 33.75 5.86
CA MET A 1 16.76 32.40 5.60
C MET A 1 16.98 31.71 6.94
N GLY A 2 16.25 30.65 7.23
CA GLY A 2 16.48 29.87 8.45
C GLY A 2 15.45 28.76 8.58
N ILE A 3 15.83 27.54 8.21
CA ILE A 3 15.06 26.34 8.52
C ILE A 3 15.84 25.62 9.62
N ASP A 4 15.36 25.71 10.85
CA ASP A 4 15.82 24.88 11.97
C ASP A 4 15.04 23.56 11.96
N LEU A 5 15.68 22.47 11.53
CA LEU A 5 15.11 21.13 11.51
C LEU A 5 15.52 20.37 12.77
N LYS A 6 14.85 20.62 13.89
CA LYS A 6 15.16 19.99 15.19
C LYS A 6 15.02 18.45 15.21
N ALA A 7 14.30 17.86 14.25
CA ALA A 7 14.38 16.43 13.89
C ALA A 7 13.52 16.15 12.64
N GLY A 8 14.14 15.94 11.47
CA GLY A 8 13.42 15.35 10.33
C GLY A 8 13.64 15.97 8.95
N GLY A 9 14.86 16.43 8.65
CA GLY A 9 15.28 16.61 7.25
C GLY A 9 15.15 15.31 6.44
N LYS A 10 15.53 15.33 5.14
CA LYS A 10 15.38 14.20 4.18
C LYS A 10 15.71 12.84 4.82
N SER A 11 14.69 12.13 5.33
CA SER A 11 14.91 10.87 6.01
C SER A 11 15.28 9.81 4.96
N LYS A 12 16.57 9.50 4.90
CA LYS A 12 17.08 8.45 4.03
C LYS A 12 16.62 7.13 4.60
N LYS A 13 15.70 6.45 3.92
CA LYS A 13 15.35 5.08 4.29
C LYS A 13 16.56 4.18 4.02
N THR A 14 17.12 3.58 5.06
CA THR A 14 18.25 2.63 5.02
C THR A 14 17.83 1.27 4.44
N LYS A 15 17.11 1.26 3.31
CA LYS A 15 16.77 0.04 2.59
C LYS A 15 17.05 0.20 1.11
N ARG A 16 17.69 -0.83 0.54
CA ARG A 16 18.08 -0.85 -0.87
C ARG A 16 16.89 -1.24 -1.74
N THR A 17 16.71 -0.54 -2.85
CA THR A 17 15.66 -0.82 -3.84
C THR A 17 16.16 -1.66 -5.03
N THR A 18 17.48 -1.78 -5.16
CA THR A 18 18.18 -2.54 -6.21
C THR A 18 19.37 -3.32 -5.60
N PRO A 19 19.74 -4.47 -6.20
CA PRO A 19 20.90 -5.24 -5.76
C PRO A 19 22.22 -4.47 -6.00
N LYS A 20 23.27 -4.78 -5.22
CA LYS A 20 24.63 -4.20 -5.43
C LYS A 20 25.34 -4.85 -6.61
N SER A 21 25.15 -6.15 -6.74
CA SER A 21 25.95 -6.98 -7.62
C SER A 21 25.63 -6.72 -9.08
N ASP A 22 26.66 -6.80 -9.93
CA ASP A 22 26.50 -6.64 -11.37
C ASP A 22 26.05 -7.91 -12.10
N ASP A 23 26.03 -9.04 -11.40
CA ASP A 23 25.54 -10.33 -11.90
C ASP A 23 24.16 -10.20 -12.56
N ILE A 24 24.11 -10.60 -13.82
CA ILE A 24 22.93 -10.56 -14.68
C ILE A 24 21.85 -11.51 -14.13
N TYR A 25 22.24 -12.68 -13.63
CA TYR A 25 21.29 -13.65 -13.08
C TYR A 25 20.60 -13.12 -11.83
N LEU A 26 21.35 -12.48 -10.93
CA LEU A 26 20.77 -11.83 -9.75
C LEU A 26 19.80 -10.71 -10.12
N LYS A 27 20.14 -9.88 -11.13
CA LYS A 27 19.26 -8.81 -11.63
C LYS A 27 17.95 -9.37 -12.20
N LEU A 28 18.02 -10.46 -12.98
CA LEU A 28 16.85 -11.14 -13.53
C LEU A 28 15.99 -11.77 -12.43
N LEU A 29 16.61 -12.43 -11.45
CA LEU A 29 15.92 -13.03 -10.32
C LEU A 29 15.16 -11.99 -9.50
N VAL A 30 15.80 -10.87 -9.15
CA VAL A 30 15.16 -9.76 -8.42
C VAL A 30 13.99 -9.18 -9.23
N LYS A 31 14.14 -9.05 -10.55
CA LYS A 31 13.07 -8.54 -11.43
C LYS A 31 11.86 -9.49 -11.44
N LEU A 32 12.10 -10.79 -11.54
CA LEU A 32 11.08 -11.83 -11.49
C LEU A 32 10.34 -11.82 -10.13
N TYR A 33 11.06 -11.92 -9.03
CA TYR A 33 10.46 -11.96 -7.69
C TYR A 33 9.75 -10.66 -7.32
N ARG A 34 10.25 -9.49 -7.76
CA ARG A 34 9.54 -8.20 -7.57
C ARG A 34 8.26 -8.11 -8.40
N PHE A 35 8.19 -8.76 -9.56
CA PHE A 35 6.96 -8.89 -10.33
C PHE A 35 5.96 -9.81 -9.62
N LEU A 36 6.41 -10.99 -9.20
CA LEU A 36 5.60 -11.97 -8.49
C LEU A 36 5.07 -11.43 -7.15
N ALA A 37 5.92 -10.80 -6.34
CA ALA A 37 5.51 -10.24 -5.04
C ALA A 37 4.43 -9.15 -5.16
N ARG A 38 4.40 -8.38 -6.25
CA ARG A 38 3.33 -7.40 -6.52
C ARG A 38 2.02 -8.04 -7.02
N ARG A 39 2.11 -9.24 -7.57
CA ARG A 39 0.97 -10.02 -8.09
C ARG A 39 0.54 -11.14 -7.15
N ALA A 40 1.23 -11.31 -6.02
CA ALA A 40 0.89 -12.28 -5.01
C ALA A 40 -0.58 -12.11 -4.61
N PRO A 41 -1.29 -13.23 -4.37
CA PRO A 41 -2.69 -13.18 -4.00
C PRO A 41 -2.86 -12.35 -2.72
N VAL A 42 -3.89 -11.53 -2.72
CA VAL A 42 -4.34 -10.85 -1.50
C VAL A 42 -4.83 -11.96 -0.55
N PRO A 43 -4.62 -11.87 0.77
CA PRO A 43 -5.29 -12.78 1.70
C PRO A 43 -6.82 -12.66 1.57
N ALA A 44 -7.56 -13.71 1.91
CA ALA A 44 -9.01 -13.66 1.98
C ALA A 44 -9.42 -12.75 3.16
N ILE A 45 -9.81 -11.50 2.85
CA ILE A 45 -10.24 -10.50 3.82
C ILE A 45 -11.50 -9.81 3.33
N LYS A 46 -12.31 -9.32 4.27
CA LYS A 46 -13.41 -8.39 3.98
C LYS A 46 -12.88 -6.96 3.92
N VAL A 47 -13.12 -6.25 2.82
CA VAL A 47 -12.64 -4.88 2.63
C VAL A 47 -13.79 -3.93 2.37
N THR A 48 -13.87 -2.86 3.16
CA THR A 48 -14.85 -1.78 3.01
C THR A 48 -14.15 -0.52 2.52
N ALA A 49 -14.70 0.14 1.49
CA ALA A 49 -14.16 1.41 0.99
C ALA A 49 -15.24 2.23 0.29
N LEU A 50 -15.02 3.56 0.20
CA LEU A 50 -15.90 4.47 -0.53
C LEU A 50 -15.90 4.18 -2.04
N ARG A 51 -14.74 3.83 -2.59
CA ARG A 51 -14.58 3.52 -4.01
C ARG A 51 -13.55 2.43 -4.21
N PHE A 52 -13.91 1.44 -5.01
CA PHE A 52 -12.99 0.42 -5.50
C PHE A 52 -12.65 0.66 -6.98
N THR A 53 -11.42 0.35 -7.35
CA THR A 53 -11.06 0.19 -8.77
C THR A 53 -11.52 -1.19 -9.25
N GLU A 54 -11.85 -1.34 -10.53
CA GLU A 54 -12.30 -2.63 -11.08
C GLU A 54 -11.24 -3.72 -10.87
N THR A 55 -9.98 -3.38 -11.09
CA THR A 55 -8.86 -4.30 -10.85
C THR A 55 -8.74 -4.76 -9.40
N ALA A 56 -9.09 -3.90 -8.43
CA ALA A 56 -9.10 -4.27 -7.02
C ALA A 56 -10.26 -5.22 -6.71
N ARG A 57 -11.46 -4.98 -7.24
CA ARG A 57 -12.62 -5.87 -7.06
C ARG A 57 -12.31 -7.28 -7.53
N VAL A 58 -11.79 -7.41 -8.76
CA VAL A 58 -11.42 -8.72 -9.34
C VAL A 58 -10.38 -9.43 -8.47
N ARG A 59 -9.41 -8.71 -7.91
CA ARG A 59 -8.37 -9.30 -7.06
C ARG A 59 -8.90 -9.78 -5.70
N ILE A 60 -9.80 -9.02 -5.08
CA ILE A 60 -10.41 -9.38 -3.80
C ILE A 60 -11.25 -10.65 -3.97
N VAL A 61 -12.13 -10.68 -4.98
CA VAL A 61 -12.98 -11.86 -5.25
C VAL A 61 -12.13 -13.07 -5.65
N LYS A 62 -11.10 -12.88 -6.49
CA LYS A 62 -10.18 -13.97 -6.88
C LYS A 62 -9.42 -14.56 -5.68
N ALA A 63 -9.18 -13.77 -4.64
CA ALA A 63 -8.58 -14.22 -3.40
C ALA A 63 -9.57 -14.92 -2.44
N GLY A 64 -10.86 -14.99 -2.79
CA GLY A 64 -11.92 -15.49 -1.91
C GLY A 64 -12.31 -14.50 -0.81
N GLY A 65 -11.96 -13.22 -0.96
CA GLY A 65 -12.38 -12.15 -0.05
C GLY A 65 -13.66 -11.45 -0.53
N GLU A 66 -14.26 -10.67 0.37
CA GLU A 66 -15.47 -9.89 0.11
C GLU A 66 -15.13 -8.39 0.02
N TYR A 67 -15.79 -7.68 -0.87
CA TYR A 67 -15.75 -6.22 -0.89
C TYR A 67 -17.13 -5.66 -0.55
N LEU A 68 -17.17 -4.62 0.27
CA LEU A 68 -18.39 -4.03 0.82
C LEU A 68 -18.40 -2.52 0.60
N THR A 69 -19.59 -1.95 0.43
CA THR A 69 -19.80 -0.50 0.50
C THR A 69 -19.96 -0.05 1.96
N PHE A 70 -19.84 1.25 2.21
CA PHE A 70 -20.06 1.78 3.55
C PHE A 70 -21.51 1.63 4.02
N ASP A 71 -22.49 1.68 3.11
CA ASP A 71 -23.89 1.47 3.44
C ASP A 71 -24.14 0.01 3.90
N GLN A 72 -23.51 -0.96 3.24
CA GLN A 72 -23.57 -2.36 3.62
C GLN A 72 -22.91 -2.61 4.99
N LEU A 73 -21.75 -1.99 5.23
CA LEU A 73 -21.08 -2.05 6.53
C LEU A 73 -21.94 -1.44 7.65
N ALA A 74 -22.61 -0.33 7.38
CA ALA A 74 -23.46 0.34 8.37
C ALA A 74 -24.66 -0.53 8.79
N ILE A 75 -25.14 -1.41 7.90
CA ILE A 75 -26.20 -2.38 8.20
C ILE A 75 -25.62 -3.59 8.96
N GLU A 76 -24.45 -4.10 8.56
CA GLU A 76 -23.83 -5.30 9.15
C GLU A 76 -23.24 -5.02 10.54
N ALA A 77 -22.53 -3.90 10.70
CA ALA A 77 -21.87 -3.50 11.94
C ALA A 77 -22.07 -2.00 12.24
N PRO A 78 -23.28 -1.58 12.67
CA PRO A 78 -23.58 -0.18 12.99
C PRO A 78 -22.61 0.49 13.99
N PRO A 79 -22.17 -0.18 15.08
CA PRO A 79 -21.19 0.40 16.01
C PRO A 79 -19.74 0.27 15.53
N GLY A 80 -19.47 -0.40 14.40
CA GLY A 80 -18.12 -0.65 13.88
C GLY A 80 -17.31 -1.68 14.65
N GLN A 81 -17.96 -2.60 15.37
CA GLN A 81 -17.30 -3.72 16.08
C GLN A 81 -16.49 -4.59 15.11
N ASP A 82 -15.35 -5.11 15.58
CA ASP A 82 -14.41 -5.95 14.81
C ASP A 82 -13.90 -5.33 13.49
N THR A 83 -13.96 -4.00 13.36
CA THR A 83 -13.39 -3.29 12.21
C THR A 83 -12.09 -2.55 12.57
N VAL A 84 -11.18 -2.47 11.61
CA VAL A 84 -9.93 -1.70 11.73
C VAL A 84 -9.89 -0.61 10.67
N LEU A 85 -9.85 0.66 11.11
CA LEU A 85 -9.72 1.79 10.21
C LEU A 85 -8.28 1.92 9.69
N LEU A 86 -8.12 1.77 8.38
CA LEU A 86 -6.83 1.91 7.70
C LEU A 86 -6.73 3.25 6.97
N ARG A 87 -5.57 3.90 7.05
CA ARG A 87 -5.29 5.17 6.36
C ARG A 87 -4.10 5.03 5.42
N GLY A 88 -4.31 5.36 4.14
CA GLY A 88 -3.22 5.46 3.17
C GLY A 88 -2.22 6.59 3.52
N PRO A 89 -0.90 6.40 3.28
CA PRO A 89 0.11 7.38 3.64
C PRO A 89 0.01 8.66 2.79
N LYS A 90 -0.39 9.77 3.41
CA LYS A 90 -0.57 11.08 2.74
C LYS A 90 0.76 11.77 2.41
N ASN A 91 1.77 11.64 3.27
CA ASN A 91 3.05 12.34 3.14
C ASN A 91 4.03 11.65 2.16
N ALA A 92 3.63 10.51 1.58
CA ALA A 92 4.43 9.82 0.58
C ALA A 92 4.30 10.43 -0.84
N ARG A 93 3.41 11.42 -1.01
CA ARG A 93 3.19 12.11 -2.29
C ARG A 93 4.44 12.89 -2.71
N LYS A 94 4.77 12.89 -4.01
CA LYS A 94 5.89 13.70 -4.54
C LYS A 94 5.69 15.20 -4.26
N ALA A 95 4.47 15.71 -4.39
CA ALA A 95 4.14 17.11 -4.14
C ALA A 95 4.54 17.59 -2.74
N VAL A 96 4.36 16.75 -1.71
CA VAL A 96 4.73 17.06 -0.31
C VAL A 96 6.23 17.34 -0.14
N LYS A 97 7.07 16.91 -1.08
CA LYS A 97 8.51 17.21 -1.07
C LYS A 97 8.88 18.58 -1.64
N HIS A 98 7.93 19.26 -2.28
CA HIS A 98 8.13 20.54 -2.94
C HIS A 98 7.44 21.70 -2.21
N PHE A 99 6.65 21.41 -1.17
CA PHE A 99 6.17 22.40 -0.24
C PHE A 99 7.23 22.59 0.84
N GLU A 100 7.75 23.82 0.96
CA GLU A 100 8.62 24.24 2.08
C GLU A 100 7.84 24.34 3.39
#